data_AF-A0AAN8G215-F1
#
_entry.id   AF-A0AAN8G215-F1
#
_cell.length_a   1.000
_cell.length_b   1.000
_cell.length_c   1.000
_cell.angle_alpha   90.00
_cell.angle_beta   90.00
_cell.angle_gamma   90.00
#
_symmetry.space_group_name_H-M   'P 1'
#
loop_
_entity.id
_entity.type
_entity.pdbx_description
1 polymer ?
#
loop_
_entity_poly.entity_id
_entity_poly.type
_entity_poly.pdbx_seq_one_letter_code
_entity_poly.pdbx_strand_id
1 'polypeptide(L)'
;MRPDGMGRFGFNVKGGADQNYPVIVSRVAPGSPADKAHPRLNEGDQVLFINGRDVTPMSHDTVVDFIRSARVAPNGGELVLTIKPNVYRMGEEVDEPEGAALPEQMRVAESVPRSDKLSHSLRLLSDALATGRIVSQFEQLYRKKPGMTMNDCRLTSNLNKNRYRDVCPYDATRVRLNSSPNGDYINANYVN
;
A
#
# COMPACT_ATOMS: atom_id res chain seq x y z
N MET A 1 -22.89 4.32 -4.01
CA MET A 1 -22.95 3.95 -2.57
C MET A 1 -23.79 4.99 -1.82
N ARG A 2 -24.56 4.59 -0.81
CA ARG A 2 -25.41 5.50 -0.02
C ARG A 2 -24.82 5.73 1.37
N PRO A 3 -25.06 6.87 2.03
CA PRO A 3 -24.52 7.15 3.35
C PRO A 3 -25.19 6.28 4.43
N ASP A 4 -24.55 6.18 5.60
CA ASP A 4 -25.14 5.62 6.81
C ASP A 4 -26.23 6.53 7.39
N GLY A 5 -26.89 6.08 8.47
CA GLY A 5 -27.91 6.88 9.17
C GLY A 5 -27.41 8.21 9.75
N MET A 6 -26.09 8.44 9.78
CA MET A 6 -25.45 9.70 10.20
C MET A 6 -24.96 10.53 9.00
N GLY A 7 -25.28 10.15 7.76
CA GLY A 7 -24.85 10.88 6.56
C GLY A 7 -23.38 10.67 6.18
N ARG A 8 -22.74 9.59 6.64
CA ARG A 8 -21.33 9.29 6.39
C ARG A 8 -21.17 8.11 5.43
N PHE A 9 -20.19 8.20 4.55
CA PHE A 9 -19.81 7.09 3.66
C PHE A 9 -18.78 6.14 4.29
N GLY A 10 -18.00 6.62 5.27
CA GLY A 10 -17.10 5.81 6.07
C GLY A 10 -15.73 5.52 5.44
N PHE A 11 -15.21 6.47 4.66
CA PHE A 11 -13.83 6.43 4.17
C PHE A 11 -13.18 7.81 4.31
N ASN A 12 -11.85 7.83 4.32
CA ASN A 12 -11.04 9.05 4.34
C ASN A 12 -10.33 9.22 3.00
N VAL A 13 -10.11 10.47 2.60
CA VAL A 13 -9.32 10.83 1.41
C VAL A 13 -8.10 11.66 1.81
N LYS A 14 -7.04 11.57 1.03
CA LYS A 14 -5.83 12.42 1.10
C LYS A 14 -5.49 12.92 -0.31
N GLY A 15 -4.72 13.99 -0.42
CA GLY A 15 -4.34 14.56 -1.71
C GLY A 15 -5.36 15.53 -2.30
N GLY A 16 -4.96 16.13 -3.41
CA GLY A 16 -5.59 17.24 -4.10
C GLY A 16 -4.56 17.93 -4.99
N ALA A 17 -5.02 18.62 -6.03
CA ALA A 17 -4.14 19.34 -6.95
C ALA A 17 -3.28 20.41 -6.24
N ASP A 18 -3.83 21.03 -5.19
CA ASP A 18 -3.16 21.99 -4.30
C ASP A 18 -1.98 21.38 -3.51
N GLN A 19 -2.00 20.06 -3.29
CA GLN A 19 -0.97 19.32 -2.57
C GLN A 19 0.03 18.63 -3.52
N ASN A 20 -0.11 18.85 -4.84
CA ASN A 20 0.63 18.14 -5.89
C ASN A 20 0.62 16.61 -5.67
N TYR A 21 -0.54 16.07 -5.27
CA TYR A 21 -0.67 14.66 -4.90
C TYR A 21 -2.07 14.16 -5.27
N PRO A 22 -2.20 12.98 -5.92
CA PRO A 22 -3.50 12.50 -6.37
C PRO A 22 -4.45 12.23 -5.21
N VAL A 23 -5.75 12.40 -5.47
CA VAL A 23 -6.81 12.10 -4.48
C VAL A 23 -6.88 10.60 -4.26
N ILE A 24 -6.48 10.15 -3.08
CA ILE A 24 -6.38 8.72 -2.73
C ILE A 24 -7.22 8.41 -1.49
N VAL A 25 -7.90 7.26 -1.51
CA VAL A 25 -8.56 6.69 -0.33
C VAL A 25 -7.50 6.26 0.68
N SER A 26 -7.45 6.93 1.83
CA SER A 26 -6.45 6.68 2.88
C SER A 26 -6.90 5.67 3.93
N ARG A 27 -8.21 5.54 4.14
CA ARG A 27 -8.78 4.61 5.11
C ARG A 27 -10.21 4.24 4.74
N VAL A 28 -10.60 2.98 4.96
CA VAL A 28 -12.00 2.54 4.88
C VAL A 28 -12.42 1.95 6.22
N ALA A 29 -13.50 2.46 6.81
CA ALA A 29 -13.99 2.00 8.10
C ALA A 29 -14.73 0.65 7.95
N PRO A 30 -14.38 -0.39 8.72
CA PRO A 30 -15.06 -1.68 8.66
C PRO A 30 -16.56 -1.57 8.91
N GLY A 31 -17.36 -2.27 8.11
CA GLY A 31 -18.83 -2.29 8.20
C GLY A 31 -19.53 -1.01 7.71
N SER A 32 -18.78 -0.03 7.22
CA SER A 32 -19.32 1.22 6.66
C SER A 32 -19.94 1.03 5.27
N PRO A 33 -20.69 2.02 4.74
CA PRO A 33 -21.19 1.94 3.37
C PRO A 33 -20.11 1.82 2.30
N ALA A 34 -18.93 2.43 2.49
CA ALA A 34 -17.79 2.27 1.60
C ALA A 34 -17.22 0.84 1.63
N ASP A 35 -17.18 0.22 2.82
CA ASP A 35 -16.73 -1.17 3.01
C ASP A 35 -17.69 -2.20 2.38
N LYS A 36 -18.99 -1.87 2.35
CA LYS A 36 -20.06 -2.71 1.80
C LYS A 36 -20.44 -2.35 0.36
N ALA A 37 -19.75 -1.40 -0.26
CA ALA A 37 -20.01 -1.01 -1.64
C ALA A 37 -19.68 -2.16 -2.60
N HIS A 38 -20.31 -2.15 -3.78
CA HIS A 38 -20.02 -3.10 -4.85
C HIS A 38 -19.66 -2.33 -6.14
N PRO A 39 -18.39 -2.43 -6.61
CA PRO A 39 -17.24 -3.06 -5.95
C PRO A 39 -16.85 -2.39 -4.62
N ARG A 40 -16.17 -3.12 -3.74
CA ARG A 40 -15.71 -2.61 -2.43
C ARG A 40 -14.63 -1.56 -2.64
N LEU A 41 -14.74 -0.42 -1.94
CA LEU A 41 -13.71 0.61 -1.93
C LEU A 41 -12.52 0.14 -1.09
N ASN A 42 -11.29 0.26 -1.60
CA ASN A 42 -10.08 -0.15 -0.90
C ASN A 42 -9.19 1.05 -0.58
N GLU A 43 -8.40 0.90 0.48
CA GLU A 43 -7.32 1.84 0.78
C GLU A 43 -6.28 1.78 -0.35
N GLY A 44 -5.87 2.95 -0.84
CA GLY A 44 -4.94 3.06 -1.98
C GLY A 44 -5.60 3.31 -3.34
N ASP A 45 -6.93 3.23 -3.44
CA ASP A 45 -7.65 3.58 -4.66
C ASP A 45 -7.56 5.08 -4.94
N GLN A 46 -7.27 5.45 -6.20
CA GLN A 46 -7.26 6.85 -6.63
C GLN A 46 -8.65 7.25 -7.14
N VAL A 47 -9.17 8.36 -6.63
CA VAL A 47 -10.46 8.93 -7.06
C VAL A 47 -10.23 9.82 -8.28
N LEU A 48 -10.86 9.46 -9.40
CA LEU A 48 -10.81 10.22 -10.65
C LEU A 48 -12.05 11.08 -10.84
N PHE A 49 -13.23 10.53 -10.53
CA PHE A 49 -14.50 11.24 -10.66
C PHE A 49 -15.37 11.07 -9.43
N ILE A 50 -16.07 12.14 -9.05
CA ILE A 50 -17.15 12.13 -8.05
C ILE A 50 -18.45 12.53 -8.74
N ASN A 51 -19.43 11.63 -8.74
CA ASN A 51 -20.74 11.83 -9.38
C ASN A 51 -20.62 12.32 -10.84
N GLY A 52 -19.64 11.76 -11.58
CA GLY A 52 -19.37 12.10 -12.98
C GLY A 52 -18.57 13.38 -13.21
N ARG A 53 -18.16 14.10 -12.17
CA ARG A 53 -17.25 15.26 -12.29
C ARG A 53 -15.82 14.85 -12.06
N ASP A 54 -14.94 15.21 -12.99
CA ASP A 54 -13.50 15.02 -12.87
C ASP A 54 -12.97 15.84 -11.70
N VAL A 55 -12.31 15.17 -10.77
CA VAL A 55 -11.76 15.77 -9.55
C VAL A 55 -10.24 15.85 -9.56
N THR A 56 -9.59 15.39 -10.62
CA THR A 56 -8.12 15.42 -10.74
C THR A 56 -7.51 16.82 -10.68
N PRO A 57 -8.10 17.90 -11.23
CA PRO A 57 -7.55 19.26 -11.10
C PRO A 57 -8.04 20.01 -9.85
N MET A 58 -8.84 19.36 -8.99
CA MET A 58 -9.49 20.04 -7.86
C MET A 58 -8.64 20.03 -6.60
N SER A 59 -8.80 21.06 -5.75
CA SER A 59 -8.16 21.10 -4.44
C SER A 59 -8.76 20.08 -3.48
N HIS A 60 -7.99 19.68 -2.47
CA HIS A 60 -8.43 18.75 -1.44
C HIS A 60 -9.78 19.14 -0.82
N ASP A 61 -9.92 20.40 -0.41
CA ASP A 61 -11.14 20.90 0.23
C ASP A 61 -12.34 20.82 -0.72
N THR A 62 -12.16 21.18 -1.98
CA THR A 62 -13.22 21.09 -3.01
C THR A 62 -13.70 19.65 -3.18
N VAL A 63 -12.78 18.68 -3.20
CA VAL A 63 -13.09 17.26 -3.30
C VAL A 63 -13.87 16.77 -2.09
N VAL A 64 -13.44 17.15 -0.88
CA VAL A 64 -14.14 16.82 0.37
C VAL A 64 -15.55 17.40 0.38
N ASP A 65 -15.73 18.63 -0.10
CA ASP A 65 -17.02 19.28 -0.19
C ASP A 65 -17.95 18.61 -1.21
N PHE A 66 -17.41 18.13 -2.35
CA PHE A 66 -18.20 17.32 -3.29
C PHE A 66 -18.69 16.01 -2.67
N ILE A 67 -17.82 15.29 -1.95
CA ILE A 67 -18.20 14.06 -1.24
C ILE A 67 -19.28 14.35 -0.19
N ARG A 68 -19.12 15.41 0.59
CA ARG A 68 -20.10 15.79 1.63
C ARG A 68 -21.42 16.23 1.03
N SER A 69 -21.39 16.95 -0.09
CA SER A 69 -22.60 17.43 -0.78
C SER A 69 -23.40 16.30 -1.40
N ALA A 70 -22.74 15.20 -1.79
CA ALA A 70 -23.40 14.02 -2.35
C ALA A 70 -24.50 13.46 -1.43
N ARG A 71 -24.38 13.59 -0.10
CA ARG A 71 -25.39 13.10 0.85
C ARG A 71 -26.72 13.86 0.81
N VAL A 72 -26.76 15.06 0.23
CA VAL A 72 -27.93 15.96 0.21
C VAL A 72 -28.72 15.83 -1.10
N ALA A 73 -28.29 14.98 -2.03
CA ALA A 73 -28.95 14.85 -3.34
C ALA A 73 -30.39 14.27 -3.22
N PRO A 74 -31.35 14.70 -4.07
CA PRO A 74 -32.78 14.40 -3.96
C PRO A 74 -33.18 12.91 -3.93
N ASN A 75 -32.26 12.00 -4.32
CA ASN A 75 -32.52 10.57 -4.45
C ASN A 75 -31.92 9.73 -3.30
N GLY A 76 -31.80 10.31 -2.10
CA GLY A 76 -31.22 9.63 -0.94
C GLY A 76 -29.69 9.67 -0.88
N GLY A 77 -29.10 10.67 -1.54
CA GLY A 77 -27.70 11.04 -1.36
C GLY A 77 -26.67 10.01 -1.86
N GLU A 78 -26.82 9.51 -3.08
CA GLU A 78 -25.87 8.55 -3.64
C GLU A 78 -24.54 9.20 -4.05
N LEU A 79 -23.44 8.58 -3.59
CA LEU A 79 -22.09 8.88 -4.01
C LEU A 79 -21.61 7.81 -5.00
N VAL A 80 -21.31 8.24 -6.22
CA VAL A 80 -20.68 7.43 -7.27
C VAL A 80 -19.24 7.89 -7.42
N LEU A 81 -18.30 6.96 -7.25
CA LEU A 81 -16.88 7.21 -7.44
C LEU A 81 -16.39 6.41 -8.63
N THR A 82 -15.71 7.07 -9.56
CA THR A 82 -14.89 6.39 -10.55
C THR A 82 -13.47 6.39 -10.03
N ILE A 83 -12.91 5.20 -9.84
CA ILE A 83 -11.61 5.00 -9.22
C ILE A 83 -10.65 4.28 -10.16
N LYS A 84 -9.34 4.56 -10.02
CA LYS A 84 -8.27 3.68 -10.49
C LYS A 84 -7.86 2.76 -9.32
N PRO A 85 -8.11 1.43 -9.40
CA PRO A 85 -7.79 0.51 -8.33
C PRO A 85 -6.30 0.52 -7.99
N ASN A 86 -5.96 0.62 -6.70
CA ASN A 86 -4.61 0.40 -6.15
C ASN A 86 -3.42 0.96 -6.95
N VAL A 87 -3.21 2.27 -6.91
CA VAL A 87 -2.03 2.95 -7.49
C VAL A 87 -0.73 2.65 -6.72
N TYR A 88 -0.82 2.04 -5.53
CA TYR A 88 0.34 1.61 -4.73
C TYR A 88 0.81 0.17 -4.98
N ARG A 89 0.22 -0.53 -5.97
CA ARG A 89 0.69 -1.88 -6.36
C ARG A 89 1.61 -1.93 -7.58
N MET A 90 1.87 -0.79 -8.22
CA MET A 90 2.89 -0.68 -9.26
C MET A 90 3.67 0.61 -9.05
N GLY A 91 4.98 0.47 -8.79
CA GLY A 91 5.89 1.54 -9.14
C GLY A 91 5.73 1.82 -10.63
N GLU A 92 5.59 3.08 -10.99
CA GLU A 92 5.73 3.60 -12.35
C GLU A 92 5.15 2.70 -13.46
N GLU A 93 3.84 2.82 -13.72
CA GLU A 93 3.32 2.54 -15.06
C GLU A 93 3.83 3.64 -15.99
N VAL A 94 5.04 3.48 -16.51
CA VAL A 94 5.44 4.07 -17.78
C VAL A 94 4.65 3.30 -18.85
N ASP A 95 3.94 4.00 -19.73
CA ASP A 95 3.26 3.43 -20.90
C ASP A 95 4.25 2.54 -21.68
N GLU A 96 4.19 1.21 -21.49
CA GLU A 96 4.72 0.25 -22.45
C GLU A 96 3.64 0.05 -23.52
N PRO A 97 3.92 0.34 -24.80
CA PRO A 97 2.94 0.17 -25.86
C PRO A 97 2.57 -1.32 -26.00
N GLU A 98 1.27 -1.60 -26.09
CA GLU A 98 0.74 -2.95 -26.31
C GLU A 98 1.33 -3.58 -27.58
N GLY A 99 1.87 -4.80 -27.44
CA GLY A 99 1.91 -5.75 -28.56
C GLY A 99 3.25 -6.02 -29.22
N ALA A 100 4.22 -6.51 -28.46
CA ALA A 100 5.04 -7.62 -28.93
C ALA A 100 5.14 -8.63 -27.79
N ALA A 101 4.51 -9.80 -27.95
CA ALA A 101 4.85 -10.95 -27.13
C ALA A 101 6.31 -11.30 -27.42
N LEU A 102 7.22 -10.65 -26.70
CA LEU A 102 8.59 -11.12 -26.60
C LEU A 102 8.46 -12.53 -26.03
N PRO A 103 8.94 -13.58 -26.71
CA PRO A 103 9.00 -14.89 -26.10
C PRO A 103 9.77 -14.69 -24.80
N GLU A 104 9.14 -14.99 -23.68
CA GLU A 104 9.76 -14.92 -22.37
C GLU A 104 10.89 -15.94 -22.41
N GLN A 105 12.08 -15.50 -22.82
CA GLN A 105 13.25 -16.35 -22.89
C GLN A 105 13.51 -16.78 -21.47
N MET A 106 13.20 -18.04 -21.20
CA MET A 106 13.48 -18.73 -19.96
C MET A 106 14.93 -18.43 -19.62
N ARG A 107 15.18 -17.55 -18.63
CA ARG A 107 16.53 -17.08 -18.28
C ARG A 107 17.38 -18.14 -17.59
N VAL A 108 17.01 -19.40 -17.73
CA VAL A 108 17.75 -20.54 -17.21
C VAL A 108 18.49 -21.12 -18.40
N ALA A 109 19.82 -21.03 -18.38
CA ALA A 109 20.65 -21.67 -19.40
C ALA A 109 20.28 -23.16 -19.49
N GLU A 110 20.16 -23.70 -20.71
CA GLU A 110 19.84 -25.12 -20.96
C GLU A 110 20.85 -26.08 -20.30
N SER A 111 22.02 -25.58 -19.95
CA SER A 111 23.09 -26.28 -19.23
C SER A 111 22.88 -26.38 -17.72
N VAL A 112 21.90 -25.70 -17.13
CA VAL A 112 21.57 -25.85 -15.70
C VAL A 112 20.78 -27.16 -15.54
N PRO A 113 21.32 -28.17 -14.85
CA PRO A 113 20.56 -29.38 -14.57
C PRO A 113 19.29 -28.98 -13.84
N ARG A 114 18.12 -29.37 -14.36
CA ARG A 114 16.84 -29.22 -13.66
C ARG A 114 16.88 -30.10 -12.42
N SER A 115 17.49 -29.57 -11.37
CA SER A 115 17.48 -30.18 -10.06
C SER A 115 16.03 -30.30 -9.63
N ASP A 116 15.57 -31.53 -9.43
CA ASP A 116 14.21 -31.82 -8.95
C ASP A 116 13.92 -31.12 -7.60
N LYS A 117 14.94 -30.57 -6.94
CA LYS A 117 14.80 -29.76 -5.73
C LYS A 117 13.88 -28.55 -5.90
N LEU A 118 13.93 -27.86 -7.05
CA LEU A 118 13.05 -26.70 -7.28
C LEU A 118 11.59 -27.16 -7.44
N SER A 119 11.36 -28.15 -8.31
CA SER A 119 10.04 -28.72 -8.54
C SER A 119 9.45 -29.32 -7.25
N HIS A 120 10.27 -30.01 -6.47
CA HIS A 120 9.91 -30.52 -5.15
C HIS A 120 9.56 -29.39 -4.17
N SER A 121 10.36 -28.32 -4.09
CA SER A 121 10.06 -27.18 -3.21
C SER A 121 8.74 -26.48 -3.58
N LEU A 122 8.41 -26.39 -4.87
CA LEU A 122 7.15 -25.80 -5.33
C LEU A 122 5.95 -26.67 -4.95
N ARG A 123 6.08 -27.99 -5.01
CA ARG A 123 5.04 -28.92 -4.53
C ARG A 123 4.84 -28.80 -3.03
N LEU A 124 5.93 -28.79 -2.25
CA LEU A 124 5.85 -28.59 -0.80
C LEU A 124 5.17 -27.26 -0.43
N LEU A 125 5.49 -26.18 -1.14
CA LEU A 125 4.86 -24.88 -0.94
C LEU A 125 3.36 -24.93 -1.28
N SER A 126 3.00 -25.54 -2.41
CA SER A 126 1.60 -25.71 -2.84
C SER A 126 0.78 -26.48 -1.80
N ASP A 127 1.29 -27.60 -1.32
CA ASP A 127 0.63 -28.41 -0.27
C ASP A 127 0.53 -27.63 1.05
N ALA A 128 1.56 -26.88 1.42
CA ALA A 128 1.57 -26.08 2.65
C ALA A 128 0.58 -24.92 2.61
N LEU A 129 0.36 -24.33 1.43
CA LEU A 129 -0.68 -23.33 1.19
C LEU A 129 -2.08 -23.96 1.27
N ALA A 130 -2.31 -25.07 0.57
CA ALA A 130 -3.61 -25.75 0.54
C ALA A 130 -4.06 -26.25 1.93
N THR A 131 -3.10 -26.67 2.75
CA THR A 131 -3.36 -27.16 4.12
C THR A 131 -3.29 -26.08 5.20
N GLY A 132 -2.93 -24.83 4.84
CA GLY A 132 -2.73 -23.74 5.79
C GLY A 132 -1.49 -23.87 6.69
N ARG A 133 -0.69 -24.94 6.55
CA ARG A 133 0.53 -25.17 7.34
C ARG A 133 1.53 -24.03 7.22
N ILE A 134 1.63 -23.38 6.06
CA ILE A 134 2.57 -22.28 5.82
C ILE A 134 2.31 -21.07 6.74
N VAL A 135 1.06 -20.80 7.08
CA VAL A 135 0.70 -19.68 7.98
C VAL A 135 1.21 -19.97 9.39
N SER A 136 0.95 -21.19 9.89
CA SER A 136 1.43 -21.60 11.21
C SER A 136 2.96 -21.58 11.34
N GLN A 137 3.67 -21.96 10.26
CA GLN A 137 5.13 -21.89 10.22
C GLN A 137 5.63 -20.44 10.19
N PHE A 138 4.97 -19.57 9.42
CA PHE A 138 5.30 -18.15 9.35
C PHE A 138 5.11 -17.45 10.70
N GLU A 139 4.03 -17.74 11.43
CA GLU A 139 3.75 -17.14 12.74
C GLU A 139 4.78 -17.50 13.82
N GLN A 140 5.47 -18.64 13.67
CA GLN A 140 6.52 -19.09 14.58
C GLN A 140 7.88 -18.43 14.30
N LEU A 141 8.05 -17.78 13.14
CA LEU A 141 9.30 -17.08 12.83
C LEU A 141 9.48 -15.87 13.75
N TYR A 142 10.73 -15.63 14.15
CA TYR A 142 11.04 -14.44 14.92
C TYR A 142 10.74 -13.18 14.09
N ARG A 143 10.06 -12.20 14.71
CA ARG A 143 9.90 -10.87 14.08
C ARG A 143 11.16 -10.02 14.20
N LYS A 144 11.94 -10.26 15.25
CA LYS A 144 13.20 -9.58 15.54
C LYS A 144 14.27 -10.62 15.83
N LYS A 145 15.41 -10.54 15.15
CA LYS A 145 16.51 -11.49 15.31
C LYS A 145 17.09 -11.35 16.72
N PRO A 146 17.06 -12.41 17.55
CA PRO A 146 17.65 -12.36 18.87
C PRO A 146 19.12 -11.95 18.81
N GLY A 147 19.53 -11.05 19.70
CA GLY A 147 20.91 -10.54 19.76
C GLY A 147 21.24 -9.38 18.83
N MET A 148 20.35 -8.97 17.92
CA MET A 148 20.55 -7.73 17.14
C MET A 148 19.92 -6.52 17.85
N THR A 149 20.71 -5.46 18.01
CA THR A 149 20.30 -4.23 18.69
C THR A 149 19.60 -3.25 17.75
N MET A 150 18.77 -2.37 18.32
CA MET A 150 18.07 -1.27 17.64
C MET A 150 18.08 -0.03 18.55
N ASN A 151 19.23 0.28 19.13
CA ASN A 151 19.38 1.32 20.14
C ASN A 151 19.41 2.72 19.50
N ASP A 152 20.00 2.86 18.32
CA ASP A 152 20.19 4.17 17.67
C ASP A 152 18.84 4.83 17.34
N CYS A 153 17.81 4.03 17.04
CA CYS A 153 16.45 4.52 16.80
C CYS A 153 15.79 5.13 18.04
N ARG A 154 16.26 4.76 19.24
CA ARG A 154 15.69 5.16 20.55
C ARG A 154 16.38 6.37 21.15
N LEU A 155 17.47 6.84 20.54
CA LEU A 155 18.13 8.08 20.95
C LEU A 155 17.15 9.25 20.82
N THR A 156 17.16 10.15 21.80
CA THR A 156 16.23 11.30 21.87
C THR A 156 16.28 12.17 20.61
N SER A 157 17.45 12.31 20.00
CA SER A 157 17.69 13.04 18.74
C SER A 157 17.15 12.33 17.48
N ASN A 158 16.75 11.05 17.59
CA ASN A 158 16.31 10.22 16.48
C ASN A 158 14.84 9.76 16.60
N LEU A 159 14.21 9.90 17.76
CA LEU A 159 12.83 9.46 17.99
C LEU A 159 11.85 10.03 16.96
N ASN A 160 11.98 11.33 16.65
CA ASN A 160 11.13 12.04 15.68
C ASN A 160 11.44 11.68 14.21
N LYS A 161 12.51 10.92 13.94
CA LYS A 161 12.88 10.45 12.60
C LYS A 161 12.31 9.07 12.27
N ASN A 162 11.55 8.48 13.20
CA ASN A 162 10.83 7.23 13.00
C ASN A 162 9.34 7.51 12.78
N ARG A 163 8.79 7.01 11.67
CA ARG A 163 7.35 7.14 11.39
C ARG A 163 6.48 6.36 12.39
N TYR A 164 6.98 5.22 12.86
CA TYR A 164 6.31 4.37 13.85
C TYR A 164 7.25 4.05 15.01
N ARG A 165 6.70 3.96 16.23
CA ARG A 165 7.49 3.76 17.46
C ARG A 165 8.12 2.37 17.57
N ASP A 166 7.51 1.38 16.95
CA ASP A 166 7.85 -0.04 17.06
C ASP A 166 8.56 -0.61 15.82
N VAL A 167 8.71 0.20 14.77
CA VAL A 167 9.44 -0.11 13.54
C VAL A 167 10.79 0.61 13.56
N CYS A 168 11.84 -0.11 13.92
CA CYS A 168 13.20 0.41 14.02
C CYS A 168 14.18 -0.42 13.18
N PRO A 169 15.23 0.21 12.64
CA PRO A 169 16.29 -0.52 11.96
C PRO A 169 17.22 -1.19 12.96
N TYR A 170 17.86 -2.30 12.57
CA TYR A 170 18.97 -2.86 13.35
C TYR A 170 20.21 -1.97 13.25
N ASP A 171 20.90 -1.74 14.37
CA ASP A 171 22.09 -0.87 14.43
C ASP A 171 23.21 -1.41 13.53
N ALA A 172 23.37 -2.73 13.49
CA ALA A 172 24.43 -3.40 12.74
C ALA A 172 24.30 -3.26 11.21
N THR A 173 23.08 -3.09 10.70
CA THR A 173 22.81 -3.04 9.25
C THR A 173 22.13 -1.74 8.83
N ARG A 174 22.03 -0.73 9.71
CA ARG A 174 21.36 0.53 9.35
C ARG A 174 22.18 1.32 8.35
N VAL A 175 21.49 2.08 7.53
CA VAL A 175 22.12 3.07 6.66
C VAL A 175 22.63 4.22 7.52
N ARG A 176 23.87 4.67 7.26
CA ARG A 176 24.50 5.82 7.92
C ARG A 176 24.64 6.95 6.90
N LEU A 177 24.08 8.11 7.23
CA LEU A 177 24.18 9.30 6.37
C LEU A 177 25.55 9.96 6.58
N ASN A 178 26.29 10.19 5.48
CA ASN A 178 27.62 10.79 5.54
C ASN A 178 27.59 12.31 5.75
N SER A 179 26.54 12.99 5.27
CA SER A 179 26.43 14.46 5.30
C SER A 179 25.00 14.88 5.58
N SER A 180 24.65 14.97 6.87
CA SER A 180 23.33 15.43 7.32
C SER A 180 23.49 16.42 8.47
N PRO A 181 22.86 17.61 8.40
CA PRO A 181 22.95 18.61 9.46
C PRO A 181 22.37 18.13 10.80
N ASN A 182 21.50 17.10 10.76
CA ASN A 182 20.76 16.61 11.92
C ASN A 182 21.25 15.23 12.40
N GLY A 183 22.47 14.82 12.03
CA GLY A 183 23.08 13.55 12.41
C GLY A 183 22.94 12.43 11.37
N ASP A 184 23.61 11.30 11.62
CA ASP A 184 23.82 10.20 10.66
C ASP A 184 22.64 9.22 10.53
N TYR A 185 21.56 9.44 11.28
CA TYR A 185 20.46 8.49 11.43
C TYR A 185 19.36 8.67 10.38
N ILE A 186 19.01 7.56 9.75
CA ILE A 186 17.78 7.36 8.97
C ILE A 186 17.19 5.98 9.32
N ASN A 187 15.86 5.86 9.36
CA ASN A 187 15.19 4.57 9.57
C ASN A 187 15.22 3.73 8.28
N ALA A 188 16.37 3.09 8.02
CA ALA A 188 16.59 2.22 6.87
C ALA A 188 17.68 1.18 7.19
N ASN A 189 17.58 -0.02 6.59
CA ASN A 189 18.59 -1.08 6.67
C ASN A 189 19.04 -1.52 5.27
N TYR A 190 20.29 -1.97 5.15
CA TYR A 190 20.71 -2.80 4.02
C TYR A 190 20.11 -4.21 4.15
N VAL A 191 19.56 -4.70 3.04
CA VAL A 191 19.08 -6.09 2.87
C VAL A 191 19.66 -6.58 1.56
N ASN A 192 20.56 -7.57 1.62
CA ASN A 192 21.28 -8.14 0.48
C ASN A 192 20.77 -9.54 0.16
#